data_AF-A0AA38HUA9-F1
#
_entry.id   AF-A0AA38HUA9-F1
#
_cell.length_a   1.000
_cell.length_b   1.000
_cell.length_c   1.000
_cell.angle_alpha   90.00
_cell.angle_beta   90.00
_cell.angle_gamma   90.00
#
_symmetry.space_group_name_H-M   'P 1'
#
loop_
_entity.id
_entity.type
_entity.pdbx_description
1 polymer ?
#
loop_
_entity_poly.entity_id
_entity_poly.type
_entity_poly.pdbx_seq_one_letter_code
_entity_poly.pdbx_strand_id
1 'polypeptide(L)' 'MADFSNAEMPDMVLTYGQARLRENGKFQPCCNDRGRERTERVLDAEEEILNSVGENPRISVRRLSYRIGVSPFVV' A
#
# COMPACT_ATOMS: atom_id res chain seq x y z
N MET A 1 10.27 -24.30 18.40
CA MET A 1 9.76 -23.09 17.73
C MET A 1 10.25 -21.94 18.60
N ALA A 2 11.24 -21.18 18.13
CA ALA A 2 11.82 -20.12 18.93
C ALA A 2 11.05 -18.82 18.68
N ASP A 3 10.52 -18.24 19.76
CA ASP A 3 9.80 -16.98 19.75
C ASP A 3 10.81 -15.83 19.71
N PHE A 4 11.06 -15.27 18.53
CA PHE A 4 11.91 -14.09 18.40
C PHE A 4 11.09 -12.84 18.77
N SER A 5 11.45 -12.23 19.89
CA SER A 5 10.90 -10.93 20.28
C SER A 5 11.40 -9.84 19.32
N ASN A 6 10.56 -8.84 19.02
CA ASN A 6 10.86 -7.71 18.12
C ASN A 6 12.10 -6.86 18.54
N ALA A 7 12.77 -7.19 19.65
CA ALA A 7 13.98 -6.55 20.14
C ALA A 7 15.27 -7.07 19.48
N GLU A 8 15.25 -8.25 18.85
CA GLU A 8 16.43 -8.90 18.23
C GLU A 8 16.54 -8.64 16.71
N MET A 9 16.12 -7.47 16.23
CA MET A 9 16.33 -7.11 14.83
C MET A 9 17.30 -5.92 14.60
N PRO A 10 18.57 -5.99 15.03
CA PRO A 10 19.59 -5.09 14.52
C PRO A 10 20.39 -5.81 13.44
N ASP A 11 20.11 -5.52 12.17
CA ASP A 11 21.15 -5.48 11.11
C ASP A 11 20.58 -5.24 9.71
N MET A 12 19.32 -5.59 9.45
CA MET A 12 18.77 -5.43 8.11
C MET A 12 18.69 -3.97 7.67
N VAL A 13 18.38 -3.04 8.57
CA VAL A 13 18.33 -1.60 8.25
C VAL A 13 19.73 -1.04 7.98
N LEU A 14 20.74 -1.46 8.76
CA LEU A 14 22.12 -1.03 8.59
C LEU A 14 22.74 -1.58 7.30
N THR A 15 22.53 -2.86 7.01
CA THR A 15 23.01 -3.50 5.78
C THR A 15 22.35 -2.91 4.53
N TYR A 16 21.04 -2.66 4.54
CA TYR A 16 20.36 -1.98 3.43
C TYR A 16 20.85 -0.55 3.23
N GLY A 17 21.09 0.18 4.32
CA GLY A 17 21.64 1.54 4.28
C GLY A 17 23.06 1.56 3.71
N GLN A 18 23.91 0.62 4.09
CA GLN A 18 25.28 0.48 3.58
C GLN A 18 25.32 0.10 2.10
N ALA A 19 24.44 -0.79 1.65
CA ALA A 19 24.31 -1.15 0.23
C ALA A 19 23.92 0.08 -0.60
N ARG A 20 22.90 0.83 -0.15
CA ARG A 20 22.46 2.06 -0.82
C ARG A 20 23.50 3.17 -0.83
N LEU A 21 24.30 3.30 0.22
CA LEU A 21 25.44 4.22 0.24
C LEU A 21 26.50 3.83 -0.78
N ARG A 22 26.79 2.54 -0.93
CA ARG A 22 27.75 2.06 -1.93
C ARG A 22 27.26 2.29 -3.36
N GLU A 23 25.97 2.13 -3.61
CA GLU A 23 25.38 2.27 -4.94
C GLU A 23 25.13 3.73 -5.34
N ASN A 24 24.56 4.54 -4.44
CA ASN A 24 24.05 5.87 -4.76
C ASN A 24 24.79 7.00 -4.01
N GLY A 25 25.69 6.69 -3.09
CA GLY A 25 26.44 7.67 -2.28
C GLY A 25 25.58 8.49 -1.31
N LYS A 26 24.29 8.15 -1.15
CA LYS A 26 23.31 8.94 -0.40
C LYS A 26 22.37 8.04 0.39
N PHE A 27 21.97 8.49 1.57
CA PHE A 27 20.90 7.88 2.38
C PHE A 27 19.49 8.32 1.97
N GLN A 28 19.35 9.06 0.86
CA GLN A 28 18.05 9.57 0.47
C GLN A 28 17.11 8.45 0.01
N PRO A 29 15.83 8.50 0.41
CA PRO A 29 14.83 7.57 -0.09
C PRO A 29 14.74 7.69 -1.61
N CYS A 30 14.81 6.55 -2.29
CA CYS A 30 14.67 6.46 -3.73
C CYS A 30 13.20 6.74 -4.11
N CYS A 31 12.96 7.18 -5.35
CA CYS A 31 11.60 7.35 -5.88
C CYS A 31 10.75 6.08 -5.72
N ASN A 32 11.38 4.89 -5.79
CA ASN A 32 10.72 3.60 -5.58
C ASN A 32 10.33 3.29 -4.12
N ASP A 33 10.86 4.03 -3.13
CA ASP A 33 10.46 3.87 -1.72
C ASP A 33 9.12 4.54 -1.43
N ARG A 34 8.77 5.52 -2.26
CA ARG A 34 7.43 6.10 -2.27
C ARG A 34 6.58 5.09 -3.03
N GLY A 35 5.96 4.17 -2.30
CA GLY A 35 5.01 3.22 -2.87
C GLY A 35 4.05 3.91 -3.85
N ARG A 36 3.54 3.15 -4.82
CA ARG A 36 2.74 3.66 -5.95
C ARG A 36 1.77 4.76 -5.50
N GLU A 37 1.88 5.94 -6.10
CA GLU A 37 0.94 7.04 -5.86
C GLU A 37 -0.49 6.52 -6.08
N ARG A 38 -1.31 6.58 -5.03
CA ARG A 38 -2.75 6.31 -5.12
C ARG A 38 -3.30 7.35 -6.07
N THR A 39 -3.68 6.91 -7.26
CA THR A 39 -3.83 7.81 -8.40
C THR A 39 -5.00 8.76 -8.22
N GLU A 40 -6.03 8.40 -7.45
CA GLU A 40 -7.12 9.32 -7.13
C GLU A 40 -7.66 8.96 -5.75
N ARG A 41 -7.49 9.84 -4.76
CA ARG A 41 -8.37 9.84 -3.57
C ARG A 41 -9.68 10.45 -4.01
N VAL A 42 -10.49 9.67 -4.73
CA VAL A 42 -11.88 10.07 -5.00
C VAL A 42 -12.63 9.83 -3.70
N LEU A 43 -12.58 10.80 -2.78
CA LEU A 43 -13.23 10.71 -1.47
C LEU A 43 -14.71 10.32 -1.63
N ASP A 44 -15.36 10.82 -2.68
CA ASP A 44 -16.75 10.50 -3.02
C ASP A 44 -16.93 9.02 -3.40
N ALA A 45 -15.94 8.41 -4.08
CA ALA A 45 -15.99 6.99 -4.44
C ALA A 45 -15.74 6.08 -3.22
N GLU A 46 -14.83 6.46 -2.31
CA GLU A 46 -14.55 5.68 -1.10
C GLU A 46 -15.81 5.56 -0.22
N GLU A 47 -16.54 6.66 -0.01
CA GLU A 47 -17.80 6.65 0.75
C GLU A 47 -18.87 5.78 0.07
N GLU A 48 -19.01 5.88 -1.26
CA GLU A 48 -19.97 5.07 -2.01
C GLU A 48 -19.64 3.57 -1.98
N ILE A 49 -18.35 3.21 -2.02
CA ILE A 49 -17.88 1.82 -1.85
C ILE A 49 -18.30 1.31 -0.47
N LEU A 50 -17.99 2.06 0.59
CA LEU A 50 -18.28 1.67 1.97
C LEU A 50 -19.79 1.48 2.19
N ASN A 51 -20.61 2.40 1.70
CA ASN A 51 -22.07 2.29 1.78
C ASN A 51 -22.59 1.06 1.03
N SER A 52 -22.10 0.82 -0.19
CA SER A 52 -22.52 -0.33 -1.00
C SER A 52 -22.12 -1.68 -0.40
N VAL A 53 -20.93 -1.77 0.22
CA VAL A 53 -20.47 -2.98 0.93
C VAL A 53 -21.26 -3.18 2.24
N GLY A 54 -21.59 -2.09 2.94
CA GLY A 54 -22.43 -2.14 4.13
C GLY A 54 -23.84 -2.65 3.85
N GLU A 55 -24.45 -2.22 2.74
CA GLU A 55 -25.76 -2.70 2.28
C GLU A 55 -25.72 -4.16 1.80
N ASN A 56 -24.68 -4.54 1.06
CA ASN A 56 -24.52 -5.89 0.53
C ASN A 56 -23.06 -6.34 0.53
N PRO A 57 -22.62 -7.10 1.55
CA PRO A 57 -21.22 -7.52 1.66
C PRO A 57 -20.80 -8.57 0.63
N ARG A 58 -21.75 -9.13 -0.12
CA ARG A 58 -21.47 -10.10 -1.21
C ARG A 58 -21.39 -9.44 -2.59
N ILE A 59 -21.49 -8.12 -2.67
CA ILE A 59 -21.36 -7.42 -3.94
C ILE A 59 -19.97 -7.67 -4.54
N SER A 60 -19.92 -7.88 -5.85
CA SER A 60 -18.63 -8.12 -6.52
C SER A 60 -17.91 -6.80 -6.80
N VAL A 61 -16.58 -6.81 -6.65
CA VAL A 61 -15.71 -5.66 -6.96
C VAL A 61 -15.95 -5.14 -8.38
N ARG A 62 -16.15 -6.04 -9.36
CA ARG A 62 -16.46 -5.66 -10.74
C ARG A 62 -17.79 -4.91 -10.89
N ARG A 63 -18.80 -5.25 -10.09
CA ARG A 63 -20.09 -4.55 -10.10
C ARG A 63 -19.99 -3.19 -9.41
N LEU A 64 -19.29 -3.12 -8.29
CA LEU A 64 -18.99 -1.87 -7.61
C LEU A 64 -18.23 -0.91 -8.52
N SER A 65 -17.18 -1.39 -9.18
CA SER A 65 -16.34 -0.59 -10.06
C SER A 65 -17.14 -0.01 -11.23
N TYR A 66 -18.05 -0.79 -11.82
CA TYR A 66 -18.93 -0.31 -12.90
C TYR A 66 -19.94 0.74 -12.42
N ARG A 67 -20.47 0.60 -11.19
CA ARG A 67 -21.44 1.54 -10.61
C ARG A 67 -20.81 2.91 -10.32
N ILE A 68 -19.62 2.90 -9.75
CA ILE A 68 -18.93 4.10 -9.24
C ILE A 68 -18.05 4.74 -10.34
N GLY A 69 -17.84 4.04 -11.46
CA GLY A 69 -17.04 4.55 -12.58
C GLY A 69 -15.53 4.51 -12.34
N VAL A 70 -15.08 3.76 -11.33
CA VAL A 70 -13.66 3.57 -11.00
C VAL A 70 -13.14 2.24 -11.53
N SER A 71 -11.84 2.16 -11.75
CA SER A 71 -11.19 0.92 -12.13
C SER A 71 -11.38 -0.14 -11.03
N PRO A 72 -11.64 -1.42 -11.37
CA PRO A 72 -11.73 -2.50 -10.39
C PRO A 72 -10.40 -2.77 -9.65
N PHE A 73 -9.29 -2.15 -10.07
CA PHE A 73 -8.02 -2.17 -9.34
C PHE A 73 -7.92 -1.07 -8.27
N VAL A 74 -8.90 -0.16 -8.22
CA VAL A 74 -9.00 0.95 -7.27
C VAL A 74 -10.04 0.68 -6.18
N VAL A 75 -11.10 -0.06 -6.52
CA VAL A 75 -12.15 -0.56 -5.61
C VAL A 75 -11.65 -1.72 -4.76
#